data_AF-A0A813BFA9-F1
#
_entry.id   AF-A0A813BFA9-F1
#
_cell.length_a   1.000
_cell.length_b   1.000
_cell.length_c   1.000
_cell.angle_alpha   90.00
_cell.angle_beta   90.00
_cell.angle_gamma   90.00
#
_symmetry.space_group_name_H-M   'P 1'
#
loop_
_entity.id
_entity.type
_entity.pdbx_description
1 polymer ?
#
loop_
_entity_poly.entity_id
_entity_poly.type
_entity_poly.pdbx_seq_one_letter_code
_entity_poly.pdbx_strand_id
1 'polypeptide(L)'
;MLACDACRIVMNRLSRDVKFLTETRKIWPDAVLDQRLSISCEDPSHPSGSGMEACSLFMQDHADLIRKEVKLRWDEASDEFEEDIVATEFCSEKARICDVDAKGISHMIDEASRKEKLLKEEREEKERIATKTQTR
;
A
#
# COMPACT_ATOMS: atom_id res chain seq x y z
N MET A 1 -8.91 9.24 0.53
CA MET A 1 -8.97 9.20 2.01
C MET A 1 -8.59 7.82 2.54
N LEU A 2 -9.34 6.75 2.26
CA LEU A 2 -9.06 5.41 2.81
C LEU A 2 -7.63 4.88 2.58
N ALA A 3 -7.03 5.09 1.41
CA ALA A 3 -5.64 4.71 1.15
C ALA A 3 -4.62 5.56 1.93
N CYS A 4 -4.90 6.85 2.11
CA CYS A 4 -4.08 7.74 2.94
C CYS A 4 -4.18 7.33 4.42
N ASP A 5 -5.37 6.97 4.89
CA ASP A 5 -5.58 6.47 6.26
C ASP A 5 -4.85 5.14 6.47
N ALA A 6 -4.95 4.22 5.50
CA ALA A 6 -4.22 2.96 5.53
C ALA A 6 -2.70 3.18 5.57
N CYS A 7 -2.16 4.06 4.72
CA CYS A 7 -0.75 4.43 4.73
C CYS A 7 -0.33 4.95 6.11
N ARG A 8 -1.09 5.91 6.67
CA ARG A 8 -0.78 6.49 7.98
C ARG A 8 -0.80 5.46 9.10
N ILE A 9 -1.75 4.54 9.10
CA ILE A 9 -1.83 3.48 10.13
C ILE A 9 -0.60 2.57 10.04
N VAL A 10 -0.30 2.05 8.84
CA VAL A 10 0.86 1.17 8.62
C VAL A 10 2.16 1.87 9.02
N MET A 11 2.38 3.09 8.53
CA MET A 11 3.61 3.82 8.78
C MET A 11 3.77 4.28 10.23
N ASN A 12 2.69 4.62 10.93
CA ASN A 12 2.75 4.93 12.37
C ASN A 12 3.13 3.71 13.22
N ARG A 13 2.74 2.50 12.80
CA ARG A 13 3.15 1.29 13.50
C ARG A 13 4.60 0.94 13.22
N LEU A 14 4.98 0.97 11.94
CA LEU A 14 6.36 0.71 11.54
C LEU A 14 7.33 1.73 12.14
N SER A 15 6.97 3.01 12.23
CA SER A 15 7.83 4.04 12.82
C SER A 15 8.18 3.75 14.28
N ARG A 16 7.22 3.24 15.07
CA ARG A 16 7.46 2.84 16.47
C ARG A 16 8.41 1.66 16.57
N ASP A 17 8.20 0.65 15.73
CA ASP A 17 9.05 -0.54 15.70
C ASP A 17 10.47 -0.18 15.26
N VAL A 18 10.61 0.64 14.19
CA VAL A 18 11.90 1.11 13.68
C VAL A 18 12.61 1.97 14.70
N LYS A 19 11.92 2.91 15.36
CA LYS A 19 12.49 3.72 16.43
C LYS A 19 13.10 2.86 17.54
N PHE A 20 12.36 1.86 18.03
CA PHE A 20 12.87 0.94 19.03
C PHE A 20 14.11 0.17 18.54
N LEU A 21 14.12 -0.28 17.30
CA LEU A 21 15.26 -0.99 16.71
C LEU A 21 16.49 -0.09 16.63
N THR A 22 16.32 1.12 16.10
CA THR A 22 17.37 2.14 16.00
C THR A 22 17.94 2.47 17.38
N GLU A 23 17.11 2.81 18.36
CA GLU A 23 17.53 3.14 19.73
C GLU A 23 18.27 1.98 20.41
N THR A 24 17.95 0.74 20.05
CA THR A 24 18.61 -0.46 20.58
C THR A 24 19.74 -0.99 19.69
N ARG A 25 20.13 -0.26 18.65
CA ARG A 25 21.15 -0.62 17.65
C ARG A 25 20.91 -2.01 17.05
N LYS A 26 19.65 -2.30 16.73
CA LYS A 26 19.21 -3.54 16.09
C LYS A 26 18.59 -3.21 14.75
N ILE A 27 18.54 -4.23 13.89
CA ILE A 27 17.87 -4.18 12.60
C ILE A 27 17.02 -5.43 12.43
N TRP A 28 15.95 -5.34 11.65
CA TRP A 28 15.26 -6.55 11.22
C TRP A 28 16.04 -7.22 10.09
N PRO A 29 16.19 -8.56 10.12
CA PRO A 29 16.50 -9.31 8.93
C PRO A 29 15.42 -9.09 7.85
N ASP A 30 15.80 -9.18 6.58
CA ASP A 30 14.87 -8.96 5.46
C ASP A 30 13.61 -9.82 5.54
N ALA A 31 13.74 -11.10 5.93
CA ALA A 31 12.59 -11.99 6.10
C ALA A 31 11.62 -11.53 7.21
N VAL A 32 12.14 -10.88 8.26
CA VAL A 32 11.31 -10.34 9.34
C VAL A 32 10.61 -9.07 8.87
N LEU A 33 11.30 -8.20 8.13
CA LEU A 33 10.68 -7.03 7.51
C LEU A 33 9.54 -7.45 6.57
N ASP A 34 9.75 -8.49 5.76
CA ASP A 34 8.73 -9.05 4.86
C ASP A 34 7.50 -9.52 5.60
N GLN A 35 7.73 -10.27 6.67
CA GLN A 35 6.66 -10.74 7.54
C GLN A 35 5.89 -9.55 8.14
N ARG A 36 6.59 -8.53 8.64
CA ARG A 36 5.97 -7.32 9.21
C ARG A 36 5.11 -6.58 8.19
N LEU A 37 5.59 -6.44 6.96
CA LEU A 37 4.81 -5.83 5.87
C LEU A 37 3.58 -6.68 5.52
N SER A 38 3.72 -8.01 5.45
CA SER A 38 2.61 -8.90 5.10
C SER A 38 1.44 -8.85 6.09
N ILE A 39 1.72 -8.66 7.38
CA ILE A 39 0.70 -8.59 8.44
C ILE A 39 0.26 -7.16 8.77
N SER A 40 0.75 -6.16 8.04
CA SER A 40 0.50 -4.75 8.37
C SER A 40 -0.99 -4.41 8.33
N CYS A 41 -1.75 -5.00 7.40
CA CYS A 41 -3.20 -4.79 7.29
C CYS A 41 -4.04 -5.58 8.30
N GLU A 42 -3.43 -6.43 9.12
CA GLU A 42 -4.11 -7.15 10.21
C GLU A 42 -4.15 -6.33 11.50
N ASP A 43 -3.63 -5.09 11.49
CA ASP A 43 -3.72 -4.20 12.64
C ASP A 43 -5.19 -3.92 13.04
N PRO A 44 -5.59 -4.12 14.30
CA PRO A 44 -6.94 -3.80 14.78
C PRO A 44 -7.33 -2.32 14.63
N SER A 45 -6.36 -1.44 14.42
CA SER A 45 -6.56 -0.01 14.15
C SER A 45 -7.07 0.24 12.73
N HIS A 46 -6.95 -0.72 11.82
CA HIS A 46 -7.56 -0.62 10.51
C HIS A 46 -9.09 -0.72 10.60
N PRO A 47 -9.84 0.20 9.94
CA PRO A 47 -11.29 0.05 9.80
C PRO A 47 -11.62 -1.28 9.12
N SER A 48 -12.63 -1.99 9.64
CA SER A 48 -13.09 -3.24 9.05
C SER A 48 -13.76 -3.04 7.69
N GLY A 49 -13.88 -4.13 6.92
CA GLY A 49 -14.46 -4.10 5.57
C GLY A 49 -13.59 -3.31 4.59
N SER A 50 -14.16 -2.27 3.98
CA SER A 50 -13.49 -1.44 2.95
C SER A 50 -12.14 -0.83 3.37
N GLY A 51 -11.92 -0.60 4.67
CA GLY A 51 -10.62 -0.14 5.17
C GLY A 51 -9.50 -1.18 5.06
N MET A 52 -9.82 -2.46 5.27
CA MET A 52 -8.90 -3.57 5.14
C MET A 52 -8.57 -3.86 3.67
N GLU A 53 -9.55 -3.74 2.78
CA GLU A 53 -9.34 -3.81 1.33
C GLU A 53 -8.45 -2.67 0.84
N ALA A 54 -8.71 -1.43 1.29
CA ALA A 54 -7.87 -0.28 0.96
C ALA A 54 -6.42 -0.46 1.44
N CYS A 55 -6.22 -1.03 2.63
CA CYS A 55 -4.88 -1.37 3.09
C CYS A 55 -4.21 -2.43 2.21
N SER A 56 -4.95 -3.49 1.85
CA SER A 56 -4.41 -4.57 1.02
C SER A 56 -3.98 -4.06 -0.35
N LEU A 57 -4.78 -3.19 -0.98
CA LEU A 57 -4.43 -2.53 -2.25
C LEU A 57 -3.21 -1.60 -2.07
N PHE A 58 -3.19 -0.80 -1.01
CA PHE A 58 -2.05 0.06 -0.69
C PHE A 58 -0.75 -0.75 -0.56
N MET A 59 -0.77 -1.85 0.20
CA MET A 59 0.40 -2.70 0.40
C MET A 59 0.84 -3.41 -0.87
N GLN A 60 -0.08 -3.80 -1.76
CA GLN A 60 0.29 -4.36 -3.07
C GLN A 60 1.10 -3.36 -3.90
N ASP A 61 0.74 -2.08 -3.86
CA ASP A 61 1.38 -1.05 -4.68
C ASP A 61 2.63 -0.44 -4.03
N HIS A 62 2.72 -0.43 -2.68
CA HIS A 62 3.72 0.37 -1.95
C HIS A 62 4.62 -0.42 -1.01
N ALA A 63 4.45 -1.73 -0.83
CA ALA A 63 5.29 -2.51 0.11
C ALA A 63 6.79 -2.37 -0.17
N ASP A 64 7.21 -2.34 -1.44
CA ASP A 64 8.63 -2.16 -1.80
C ASP A 64 9.16 -0.76 -1.49
N LEU A 65 8.31 0.26 -1.62
CA LEU A 65 8.67 1.63 -1.23
C LEU A 65 8.85 1.72 0.29
N ILE A 66 7.91 1.15 1.06
CA ILE A 66 7.98 1.10 2.52
C ILE A 66 9.23 0.34 2.97
N ARG A 67 9.53 -0.80 2.34
CA ARG A 67 10.74 -1.59 2.62
C ARG A 67 12.00 -0.74 2.45
N LYS A 68 12.12 -0.02 1.34
CA LYS A 68 13.28 0.85 1.09
C LYS A 68 13.38 1.93 2.17
N GLU A 69 12.27 2.60 2.47
CA GLU A 69 12.21 3.65 3.48
C GLU A 69 12.67 3.19 4.87
N VAL A 70 12.24 1.99 5.29
CA VAL A 70 12.66 1.41 6.57
C VAL A 70 14.16 1.12 6.58
N LYS A 71 14.70 0.61 5.47
CA LYS A 71 16.13 0.27 5.36
C LYS A 71 17.05 1.48 5.40
N LEU A 72 16.58 2.66 4.99
CA LEU A 72 17.38 3.90 5.08
C LEU A 72 17.81 4.21 6.52
N ARG A 73 17.04 3.75 7.52
CA ARG A 73 17.34 4.04 8.94
C ARG A 73 18.51 3.22 9.48
N TRP A 74 18.97 2.25 8.69
CA TRP A 74 20.06 1.34 9.02
C TRP A 74 21.28 1.52 8.11
N ASP A 75 21.17 2.35 7.09
CA ASP A 75 22.27 2.64 6.15
C ASP A 75 23.04 3.87 6.64
N GLU A 76 24.25 3.67 7.15
CA GLU A 76 25.14 4.73 7.66
C GLU A 76 25.46 5.82 6.61
N ALA A 77 25.28 5.53 5.33
CA ALA A 77 25.48 6.49 4.24
C ALA A 77 24.21 7.29 3.89
N SER A 78 23.06 6.94 4.48
CA SER A 78 21.79 7.66 4.28
C SER A 78 21.72 8.89 5.17
N ASP A 79 21.15 9.97 4.65
CA ASP A 79 20.85 11.16 5.46
C ASP A 79 19.83 10.82 6.57
N GLU A 80 18.97 9.84 6.33
CA GLU A 80 17.95 9.33 7.26
C GLU A 80 18.49 8.29 8.26
N PHE A 81 19.81 8.07 8.33
CA PHE A 81 20.41 7.12 9.25
C PHE A 81 20.05 7.45 10.70
N GLU A 82 19.53 6.46 11.43
CA GLU A 82 19.01 6.60 12.80
C GLU A 82 17.91 7.66 13.00
N GLU A 83 17.35 8.24 11.94
CA GLU A 83 16.25 9.21 12.05
C GLU A 83 14.89 8.52 12.21
N ASP A 84 13.96 9.21 12.89
CA ASP A 84 12.59 8.76 13.05
C ASP A 84 11.82 8.79 11.70
N ILE A 85 10.95 7.80 11.49
CA ILE A 85 10.04 7.81 10.34
C ILE A 85 8.80 8.66 10.69
N VAL A 86 8.61 9.76 9.97
CA VAL A 86 7.40 10.60 10.07
C VAL A 86 6.34 10.10 9.10
N ALA A 87 5.31 9.41 9.60
CA ALA A 87 4.28 8.78 8.78
C ALA A 87 3.54 9.76 7.84
N THR A 88 3.29 10.99 8.30
CA THR A 88 2.64 12.03 7.49
C THR A 88 3.49 12.46 6.30
N GLU A 89 4.79 12.67 6.50
CA GLU A 89 5.72 13.05 5.43
C GLU A 89 5.87 11.92 4.43
N PHE A 90 6.06 10.68 4.90
CA PHE A 90 6.11 9.53 4.00
C PHE A 90 4.85 9.42 3.15
N CYS A 91 3.66 9.47 3.76
CA CYS A 91 2.41 9.24 3.04
C CYS A 91 2.03 10.37 2.08
N SER A 92 2.44 11.62 2.37
CA SER A 92 2.17 12.78 1.51
C SER A 92 3.25 12.97 0.45
N GLU A 93 4.53 12.89 0.81
CA GLU A 93 5.62 13.36 -0.05
C GLU A 93 6.30 12.21 -0.80
N LYS A 94 6.51 11.07 -0.12
CA LYS A 94 7.20 9.91 -0.70
C LYS A 94 6.23 8.98 -1.42
N ALA A 95 5.13 8.60 -0.78
CA ALA A 95 4.11 7.73 -1.36
C ALA A 95 3.07 8.51 -2.20
N ARG A 96 2.89 9.81 -1.94
CA ARG A 96 1.94 10.69 -2.67
C ARG A 96 0.50 10.19 -2.70
N ILE A 97 0.07 9.54 -1.61
CA ILE A 97 -1.29 9.00 -1.45
C ILE A 97 -2.16 9.95 -0.64
N CYS A 98 -1.53 10.75 0.23
CA CYS A 98 -2.18 11.76 1.04
C CYS A 98 -2.20 13.16 0.39
N ASP A 99 -1.63 13.32 -0.81
CA ASP A 99 -1.66 14.59 -1.52
C ASP A 99 -3.07 14.90 -2.02
N VAL A 100 -3.70 15.87 -1.37
CA VAL A 100 -5.00 16.41 -1.73
C VAL A 100 -4.80 17.51 -2.77
N ASP A 101 -4.24 17.15 -3.93
CA ASP A 101 -4.69 17.77 -5.17
C ASP A 101 -5.70 16.81 -5.77
N ALA A 102 -6.93 17.28 -5.96
CA ALA A 102 -8.14 16.55 -6.34
C ALA A 102 -8.07 15.69 -7.63
N LYS A 103 -6.89 15.53 -8.24
CA LYS A 103 -6.63 14.73 -9.44
C LYS A 103 -6.43 13.23 -9.17
N GLY A 104 -5.93 12.84 -8.00
CA GLY A 104 -5.62 11.43 -7.70
C GLY A 104 -6.88 10.55 -7.54
N ILE A 105 -7.93 11.07 -6.90
CA ILE A 105 -9.18 10.34 -6.71
C ILE A 105 -9.92 10.14 -8.04
N SER A 106 -9.91 11.13 -8.94
CA SER A 106 -10.44 10.95 -10.29
C SER A 106 -9.68 9.85 -11.01
N HIS A 107 -8.35 9.83 -10.94
CA HIS A 107 -7.54 8.82 -11.63
C HIS A 107 -7.78 7.39 -11.13
N MET A 108 -7.89 7.19 -9.81
CA MET A 108 -8.16 5.85 -9.26
C MET A 108 -9.59 5.38 -9.52
N ILE A 109 -10.57 6.28 -9.50
CA ILE A 109 -11.96 5.97 -9.89
C ILE A 109 -12.03 5.67 -11.40
N ASP A 110 -11.31 6.43 -12.22
CA ASP A 110 -11.25 6.24 -13.66
C ASP A 110 -10.56 4.91 -14.02
N GLU A 111 -9.48 4.53 -13.33
CA GLU A 111 -8.82 3.24 -13.54
C GLU A 111 -9.68 2.06 -13.07
N ALA A 112 -10.33 2.17 -11.90
CA ALA A 112 -11.26 1.16 -11.41
C ALA A 112 -12.45 0.99 -12.37
N SER A 113 -13.05 2.09 -12.82
CA SER A 113 -14.17 2.09 -13.77
C SER A 113 -13.76 1.52 -15.14
N ARG A 114 -12.53 1.84 -15.61
CA ARG A 114 -12.00 1.32 -16.86
C ARG A 114 -11.73 -0.19 -16.77
N LYS A 115 -11.17 -0.66 -15.66
CA LYS A 115 -10.92 -2.09 -15.41
C LYS A 115 -12.23 -2.87 -15.32
N GLU A 116 -13.24 -2.33 -14.63
CA GLU A 116 -14.57 -2.94 -14.55
C GLU A 116 -15.25 -3.03 -15.92
N LYS A 117 -15.14 -1.97 -16.73
CA LYS A 117 -15.69 -1.96 -18.09
C LYS A 117 -15.02 -3.00 -18.99
N LEU A 118 -13.69 -3.11 -18.95
CA LEU A 118 -12.94 -4.11 -19.72
C LEU A 118 -13.32 -5.54 -19.31
N LEU A 119 -13.43 -5.81 -18.01
CA LEU A 119 -13.88 -7.11 -17.49
C LEU A 119 -15.30 -7.45 -17.93
N LYS A 120 -16.18 -6.47 -17.98
CA LYS A 120 -17.57 -6.65 -18.44
C LYS A 120 -17.64 -6.95 -19.94
N GLU A 121 -16.90 -6.20 -20.76
CA GLU A 121 -16.82 -6.41 -22.21
C GLU A 121 -16.25 -7.81 -22.54
N GLU A 122 -15.20 -8.24 -21.83
CA GLU A 122 -14.63 -9.59 -21.99
C GLU A 122 -15.63 -10.70 -21.61
N ARG A 123 -16.45 -10.47 -20.57
CA ARG A 123 -17.49 -11.41 -20.15
C ARG A 123 -18.61 -11.52 -21.17
N GLU A 124 -19.09 -10.39 -21.69
CA GLU A 124 -20.13 -10.35 -22.72
C GLU A 124 -19.67 -10.98 -24.03
N GLU A 125 -18.41 -10.80 -24.42
CA GLU A 125 -17.86 -11.43 -25.63
C GLU A 125 -17.75 -12.95 -25.48
N LYS A 126 -17.29 -13.45 -24.32
CA LYS A 126 -17.29 -14.88 -24.01
C LYS A 126 -18.69 -15.48 -24.05
N GLU A 127 -19.69 -14.79 -23.52
CA GLU A 127 -21.09 -15.23 -23.58
C GLU A 127 -21.63 -15.27 -25.02
N ARG A 128 -21.33 -14.26 -25.85
CA ARG A 128 -21.73 -14.26 -27.28
C ARG A 128 -21.08 -15.39 -28.06
N ILE A 129 -19.80 -15.68 -27.80
CA ILE A 129 -19.08 -16.80 -28.44
C ILE A 129 -19.66 -18.15 -27.98
N ALA A 130 -19.95 -18.30 -26.69
CA ALA A 130 -20.58 -19.51 -26.15
C ALA A 130 -21.97 -19.76 -26.77
N THR A 131 -22.79 -18.70 -26.90
CA THR A 131 -24.14 -18.81 -27.48
C THR A 131 -24.10 -19.16 -28.97
N LYS A 132 -23.14 -18.60 -29.74
CA LYS A 132 -22.93 -18.95 -31.16
C LYS A 132 -22.47 -20.39 -31.38
N THR A 133 -21.76 -20.97 -30.42
CA THR A 133 -21.24 -22.35 -30.51
C THR A 133 -22.34 -23.38 -30.23
N GLN A 134 -23.45 -22.98 -29.59
CA GLN A 134 -24.58 -23.85 -29.26
C GLN A 134 -25.65 -23.94 -30.35
N THR A 135 -25.57 -23.13 -31.41
CA THR A 135 -26.56 -23.09 -32.51
C THR A 135 -26.06 -23.73 -33.81
N ARG A 136 -25.05 -24.61 -33.74
CA ARG A 136 -24.54 -25.35 -34.91
C ARG A 136 -24.63 -26.85 -34.71
#